data_AF-A0A250XK85-F1
#
_entry.id   AF-A0A250XK85-F1
#
_cell.length_a   1.000
_cell.length_b   1.000
_cell.length_c   1.000
_cell.angle_alpha   90.00
_cell.angle_beta   90.00
_cell.angle_gamma   90.00
#
_symmetry.space_group_name_H-M   'P 1'
#
loop_
_entity.id
_entity.type
_entity.pdbx_description
1 polymer ?
#
loop_
_entity_poly.entity_id
_entity_poly.type
_entity_poly.pdbx_seq_one_letter_code
_entity_poly.pdbx_strand_id
1 'polypeptide(L)'
;MYWHNPGILNVIKEIQKIGPYWDRHGGADHIFVITADPGRCDYPETEAKKAIFLHHMGLLRKPKRYFEPCNLLTTWGAACDAAMELGLNVLKGDVIQGCHIPSQDIVVPPAPFEFVKDSGFEFFKSPYIHDELKGLNRTNLLYYSGKIDLHKDEPDAKDRPWSDAHYSFGARQTVYRMFAEAEGFVVHTTHTHDTYWRDLSSSIFCVATAGWGWGGRMKTAVTRGCIPVIIQDGIKVEFEEQLPLKDYAIRVPTWMAHKLPDILSSYVTSGKVEKMQKVLDCAWRLHWWRRPYGRAFEVVMCELKRRKLGLGAGHFRVDWELCQLHCGADFEKPIQMKETYNNV
;
A
#
# COMPACT_ATOMS: atom_id res chain seq x y z
N MET A 1 1.30 0.76 24.00
CA MET A 1 1.24 -0.59 24.58
C MET A 1 1.61 -1.55 23.45
N TYR A 2 2.90 -1.88 23.31
CA TYR A 2 3.37 -2.82 22.29
C TYR A 2 3.41 -4.20 22.94
N TRP A 3 2.61 -5.13 22.42
CA TRP A 3 2.43 -6.48 22.94
C TRP A 3 3.78 -7.21 23.03
N HIS A 4 3.96 -8.02 24.07
CA HIS A 4 5.15 -8.84 24.28
C HIS A 4 5.20 -9.93 23.21
N ASN A 5 5.79 -9.62 22.06
CA ASN A 5 6.04 -10.57 20.99
C ASN A 5 7.16 -11.50 21.48
N PRO A 6 7.00 -12.84 21.54
CA PRO A 6 8.16 -13.71 21.68
C PRO A 6 9.09 -13.36 20.52
N GLY A 7 10.23 -12.73 20.83
CA GLY A 7 11.13 -12.17 19.83
C GLY A 7 11.43 -13.22 18.76
N ILE A 8 11.61 -12.80 17.51
CA ILE A 8 11.78 -13.71 16.36
C ILE A 8 12.88 -14.75 16.58
N LEU A 9 13.88 -14.43 17.41
CA LEU A 9 14.91 -15.35 17.89
C LEU A 9 14.36 -16.57 18.64
N ASN A 10 13.33 -16.40 19.47
CA ASN A 10 12.70 -17.52 20.16
C ASN A 10 11.99 -18.43 19.15
N VAL A 11 11.30 -17.86 18.16
CA VAL A 11 10.67 -18.65 17.09
C VAL A 11 11.74 -19.44 16.31
N ILE A 12 12.85 -18.80 15.96
CA ILE A 12 13.99 -19.45 15.29
C ILE A 12 14.54 -20.62 16.13
N LYS A 13 14.76 -20.39 17.43
CA LYS A 13 15.24 -21.43 18.36
C LYS A 13 14.28 -22.61 18.46
N GLU A 14 12.96 -22.36 18.50
CA GLU A 14 11.97 -23.44 18.51
C GLU A 14 11.99 -24.25 17.20
N ILE A 15 12.11 -23.59 16.03
CA ILE A 15 12.25 -24.29 14.74
C ILE A 15 13.49 -25.18 14.73
N GLN A 16 14.62 -24.68 15.24
CA GLN A 16 15.89 -25.43 15.34
C GLN A 16 15.78 -26.65 16.27
N LYS A 17 14.97 -26.57 17.34
CA LYS A 17 14.71 -27.73 18.23
C LYS A 17 13.91 -28.84 17.53
N ILE A 18 13.00 -28.47 16.62
CA ILE A 18 12.12 -29.42 15.93
C ILE A 18 12.85 -30.13 14.78
N GLY A 19 13.87 -29.50 14.19
CA GLY A 19 14.68 -30.14 13.16
C GLY A 19 15.57 -29.16 12.38
N PRO A 20 16.19 -29.63 11.28
CA PRO A 20 17.18 -28.85 10.54
C PRO A 20 16.57 -27.76 9.65
N TYR A 21 15.27 -27.48 9.77
CA TYR A 21 14.53 -26.64 8.83
C TYR A 21 15.16 -25.26 8.68
N TRP A 22 15.42 -24.57 9.80
CA TRP A 22 16.05 -23.26 9.79
C TRP A 22 17.48 -23.30 9.24
N ASP A 23 18.31 -24.19 9.78
CA ASP A 23 19.74 -24.24 9.48
C ASP A 23 20.04 -24.73 8.06
N ARG A 24 19.13 -25.50 7.43
CA ARG A 24 19.26 -26.00 6.06
C ARG A 24 19.55 -24.90 5.04
N HIS A 25 18.92 -23.74 5.19
CA HIS A 25 19.14 -22.58 4.32
C HIS A 25 19.42 -21.28 5.09
N GLY A 26 19.70 -21.36 6.40
CA GLY A 26 19.86 -20.21 7.27
C GLY A 26 18.66 -19.26 7.22
N GLY A 27 17.44 -19.82 7.19
CA GLY A 27 16.18 -19.08 7.13
C GLY A 27 15.76 -18.53 5.76
N ALA A 28 16.54 -18.70 4.68
CA ALA A 28 16.24 -18.10 3.37
C ALA A 28 14.94 -18.60 2.70
N ASP A 29 14.44 -19.76 3.12
CA ASP A 29 13.19 -20.38 2.70
C ASP A 29 12.06 -20.24 3.74
N HIS A 30 12.29 -19.47 4.80
CA HIS A 30 11.32 -19.20 5.86
C HIS A 30 10.61 -17.88 5.59
N ILE A 31 9.29 -17.88 5.86
CA ILE A 31 8.42 -16.73 5.63
C ILE A 31 7.84 -16.30 6.98
N PHE A 32 8.03 -15.03 7.33
CA PHE A 32 7.40 -14.39 8.48
C PHE A 32 6.31 -13.43 8.02
N VAL A 33 5.11 -13.57 8.60
CA VAL A 33 4.04 -12.59 8.43
C VAL A 33 4.09 -11.65 9.61
N ILE A 34 4.26 -10.36 9.36
CA ILE A 34 4.39 -9.35 10.40
C ILE A 34 3.40 -8.21 10.19
N THR A 35 3.01 -7.57 11.29
CA THR A 35 2.04 -6.46 11.30
C THR A 35 2.65 -5.15 11.77
N ALA A 36 3.96 -5.14 12.03
CA ALA A 36 4.73 -3.96 12.41
C ALA A 36 4.67 -2.86 11.34
N ASP A 37 4.39 -1.63 11.77
CA ASP A 37 4.34 -0.46 10.89
C ASP A 37 5.68 -0.15 10.22
N PRO A 38 6.84 -0.16 10.89
CA PRO A 38 8.11 0.01 10.20
C PRO A 38 8.60 -1.32 9.60
N GLY A 39 7.72 -2.24 9.22
CA GLY A 39 8.05 -3.52 8.58
C GLY A 39 9.15 -4.28 9.33
N ARG A 40 10.23 -4.63 8.61
CA ARG A 40 11.38 -5.38 9.12
C ARG A 40 12.16 -4.65 10.21
N CYS A 41 12.04 -3.33 10.35
CA CYS A 41 12.83 -2.60 11.35
C CYS A 41 12.45 -2.97 12.80
N ASP A 42 11.26 -3.53 13.03
CA ASP A 42 10.87 -4.10 14.33
C ASP A 42 11.49 -5.48 14.59
N TYR A 43 12.22 -6.04 13.61
CA TYR A 43 12.87 -7.34 13.64
C TYR A 43 14.34 -7.21 13.16
N PRO A 44 15.19 -6.49 13.92
CA PRO A 44 16.56 -6.15 13.50
C PRO A 44 17.54 -7.33 13.59
N GLU A 45 17.11 -8.49 14.07
CA GLU A 45 17.97 -9.62 14.38
C GLU A 45 18.63 -10.21 13.13
N THR A 46 19.96 -10.35 13.19
CA THR A 46 20.80 -10.81 12.08
C THR A 46 20.46 -12.22 11.61
N GLU A 47 19.97 -13.05 12.53
CA GLU A 47 19.53 -14.41 12.32
C GLU A 47 18.37 -14.43 11.33
N ALA A 48 17.40 -13.52 11.46
CA ALA A 48 16.25 -13.41 10.57
C ALA A 48 16.55 -12.67 9.25
N LYS A 49 17.81 -12.27 9.01
CA LYS A 49 18.18 -11.41 7.87
C LYS A 49 17.84 -12.02 6.52
N LYS A 50 17.97 -13.34 6.35
CA LYS A 50 17.72 -14.02 5.06
C LYS A 50 16.26 -14.40 4.86
N ALA A 51 15.45 -14.43 5.92
CA ALA A 51 14.06 -14.82 5.84
C ALA A 51 13.23 -13.82 5.03
N ILE A 52 12.16 -14.30 4.41
CA ILE A 52 11.22 -13.50 3.63
C ILE A 52 10.18 -12.91 4.58
N PHE A 53 9.96 -11.60 4.54
CA PHE A 53 8.92 -10.97 5.34
C PHE A 53 7.74 -10.57 4.46
N LEU A 54 6.55 -11.04 4.82
CA LEU A 54 5.28 -10.53 4.31
C LEU A 54 4.81 -9.43 5.27
N HIS A 55 4.69 -8.21 4.75
CA HIS A 55 4.34 -7.05 5.57
C HIS A 55 3.59 -6.00 4.75
N HIS A 56 2.95 -5.04 5.40
CA HIS A 56 2.04 -4.11 4.74
C HIS A 56 2.70 -2.76 4.37
N MET A 57 3.89 -2.47 4.90
CA MET A 57 4.55 -1.17 4.74
C MET A 57 5.97 -1.35 4.23
N GLY A 58 6.13 -1.21 2.92
CA GLY A 58 7.41 -1.32 2.22
C GLY A 58 8.36 -0.15 2.42
N LEU A 59 8.57 0.31 3.66
CA LEU A 59 9.40 1.46 3.97
C LEU A 59 10.88 1.16 3.62
N LEU A 60 11.41 1.86 2.62
CA LEU A 60 12.75 1.61 2.08
C LEU A 60 13.87 2.13 2.98
N ARG A 61 13.56 2.93 4.01
CA ARG A 61 14.54 3.59 4.88
C ARG A 61 14.25 3.31 6.35
N LYS A 62 15.23 3.52 7.23
CA LYS A 62 14.95 3.56 8.67
C LYS A 62 14.09 4.79 9.00
N PRO A 63 13.17 4.72 9.98
CA PRO A 63 12.45 5.90 10.43
C PRO A 63 13.45 6.83 11.12
N LYS A 64 13.67 8.03 10.58
CA LYS A 64 14.33 9.09 11.34
C LYS A 64 13.27 9.69 12.28
N ARG A 65 13.62 9.83 13.57
CA ARG A 65 12.75 10.47 14.59
C ARG A 65 12.49 11.96 14.33
N TYR A 66 13.33 12.60 13.52
CA TYR A 66 13.22 14.01 13.17
C TYR A 66 13.59 14.15 11.70
N PHE A 67 12.59 14.43 10.86
CA PHE A 67 12.84 15.15 9.62
C PHE A 67 12.72 16.61 10.00
N GLU A 68 13.77 17.40 9.81
CA GLU A 68 13.58 18.85 9.84
C GLU A 68 12.53 19.20 8.79
N PRO A 69 11.46 19.93 9.15
CA PRO A 69 10.41 20.26 8.21
C PRO A 69 11.01 21.10 7.09
N CYS A 70 11.09 20.53 5.89
CA CYS A 70 11.56 21.27 4.74
C CYS A 70 10.50 22.26 4.29
N ASN A 71 10.89 23.53 4.17
CA ASN A 71 10.02 24.57 3.66
C ASN A 71 9.98 24.49 2.12
N LEU A 72 8.87 23.96 1.59
CA LEU A 72 8.60 23.85 0.15
C LEU A 72 8.50 25.21 -0.57
N LEU A 73 8.39 26.33 0.17
CA LEU A 73 8.39 27.67 -0.41
C LEU A 73 9.80 28.21 -0.67
N THR A 74 10.83 27.67 -0.01
CA THR A 74 12.22 28.20 -0.07
C THR A 74 13.24 27.19 -0.58
N THR A 75 12.86 25.93 -0.77
CA THR A 75 13.77 24.85 -1.15
C THR A 75 13.17 24.05 -2.30
N TRP A 76 14.00 23.60 -3.24
CA TRP A 76 13.53 22.74 -4.33
C TRP A 76 12.93 21.44 -3.76
N GLY A 77 11.75 21.07 -4.25
CA GLY A 77 10.95 19.98 -3.68
C GLY A 77 11.66 18.63 -3.53
N ALA A 78 12.58 18.28 -4.44
CA ALA A 78 13.38 17.05 -4.32
C ALA A 78 14.42 17.11 -3.17
N ALA A 79 14.97 18.30 -2.89
CA ALA A 79 15.86 18.51 -1.73
C ALA A 79 15.08 18.54 -0.40
N CYS A 80 13.76 18.73 -0.46
CA CYS A 80 12.87 18.57 0.68
C CYS A 80 12.46 17.13 0.99
N ASP A 81 12.78 16.19 0.10
CA ASP A 81 12.32 14.82 0.19
C ASP A 81 13.49 13.86 0.39
N ALA A 82 14.13 14.00 1.56
CA ALA A 82 15.16 13.07 2.02
C ALA A 82 14.64 11.62 2.10
N ALA A 83 13.32 11.40 2.17
CA ALA A 83 12.72 10.08 2.12
C ALA A 83 12.83 9.45 0.72
N MET A 84 12.55 10.21 -0.34
CA MET A 84 12.75 9.82 -1.73
C MET A 84 14.24 9.60 -2.04
N GLU A 85 15.12 10.52 -1.64
CA GLU A 85 16.57 10.37 -1.87
C GLU A 85 17.12 9.08 -1.22
N LEU A 86 16.80 8.85 0.07
CA LEU A 86 17.20 7.63 0.77
C LEU A 86 16.59 6.38 0.13
N GLY A 87 15.32 6.43 -0.27
CA GLY A 87 14.66 5.32 -0.95
C GLY A 87 15.32 4.98 -2.29
N LEU A 88 15.70 5.99 -3.07
CA LEU A 88 16.42 5.81 -4.34
C LEU A 88 17.79 5.18 -4.12
N ASN A 89 18.54 5.62 -3.10
CA ASN A 89 19.83 5.04 -2.76
C ASN A 89 19.71 3.56 -2.34
N VAL A 90 18.65 3.20 -1.62
CA VAL A 90 18.37 1.80 -1.25
C VAL A 90 18.05 0.96 -2.50
N LEU A 91 17.25 1.48 -3.43
CA LEU A 91 16.94 0.80 -4.69
C LEU A 91 18.18 0.63 -5.59
N LYS A 92 19.16 1.53 -5.51
CA LYS A 92 20.45 1.42 -6.20
C LYS A 92 21.43 0.45 -5.53
N GLY A 93 21.13 -0.02 -4.32
CA GLY A 93 22.02 -0.87 -3.53
C GLY A 93 23.07 -0.10 -2.72
N ASP A 94 22.99 1.24 -2.68
CA ASP A 94 23.94 2.11 -1.99
C ASP A 94 23.77 2.09 -0.46
N VAL A 95 22.60 1.65 0.05
CA VAL A 95 22.29 1.55 1.48
C VAL A 95 21.70 0.18 1.81
N ILE A 96 22.39 -0.58 2.65
CA ILE A 96 22.14 -2.02 2.87
C ILE A 96 20.95 -2.31 3.82
N GLN A 97 20.37 -1.32 4.53
CA GLN A 97 19.38 -1.63 5.58
C GLN A 97 18.20 -0.65 5.68
N GLY A 98 17.20 -0.85 4.82
CA GLY A 98 15.85 -0.32 4.96
C GLY A 98 14.94 -1.17 5.86
N CYS A 99 13.71 -0.71 6.07
CA CYS A 99 12.65 -1.44 6.77
C CYS A 99 11.90 -2.44 5.87
N HIS A 100 12.24 -2.44 4.59
CA HIS A 100 11.83 -3.36 3.54
C HIS A 100 13.08 -3.67 2.73
N ILE A 101 13.33 -4.94 2.45
CA ILE A 101 14.42 -5.37 1.56
C ILE A 101 13.80 -5.67 0.19
N PRO A 102 14.01 -4.82 -0.83
CA PRO A 102 13.48 -5.07 -2.18
C PRO A 102 13.88 -6.44 -2.71
N SER A 103 13.01 -7.07 -3.48
CA SER A 103 13.20 -8.43 -4.01
C SER A 103 13.32 -9.58 -2.98
N GLN A 104 13.45 -9.30 -1.69
CA GLN A 104 13.46 -10.30 -0.61
C GLN A 104 12.16 -10.27 0.20
N ASP A 105 11.68 -9.10 0.58
CA ASP A 105 10.40 -8.97 1.25
C ASP A 105 9.27 -8.94 0.22
N ILE A 106 8.03 -9.05 0.67
CA ILE A 106 6.84 -8.88 -0.18
C ILE A 106 5.89 -7.96 0.57
N VAL A 107 5.57 -6.81 -0.04
CA VAL A 107 4.56 -5.90 0.50
C VAL A 107 3.19 -6.41 0.11
N VAL A 108 2.32 -6.66 1.07
CA VAL A 108 1.03 -7.30 0.87
C VAL A 108 -0.13 -6.46 1.43
N PRO A 109 -1.34 -6.53 0.85
CA PRO A 109 -2.47 -5.73 1.32
C PRO A 109 -2.87 -6.14 2.74
N PRO A 110 -3.25 -5.20 3.63
CA PRO A 110 -3.66 -5.55 4.97
C PRO A 110 -5.01 -6.28 4.98
N ALA A 111 -5.15 -7.36 5.75
CA ALA A 111 -6.38 -8.14 5.86
C ALA A 111 -7.47 -7.69 6.87
N PRO A 112 -7.25 -6.75 7.82
CA PRO A 112 -8.17 -6.56 8.97
C PRO A 112 -9.51 -5.90 8.57
N PHE A 113 -9.74 -5.69 7.28
CA PHE A 113 -10.92 -5.04 6.73
C PHE A 113 -11.76 -5.95 5.83
N GLU A 114 -11.56 -7.27 5.86
CA GLU A 114 -12.37 -8.23 5.07
C GLU A 114 -13.36 -9.04 5.92
N PHE A 115 -13.58 -8.63 7.17
CA PHE A 115 -14.45 -9.32 8.14
C PHE A 115 -15.94 -9.16 7.83
N VAL A 116 -16.72 -10.19 8.20
CA VAL A 116 -18.18 -10.21 8.06
C VAL A 116 -18.80 -10.64 9.40
N LYS A 117 -19.81 -9.85 9.80
CA LYS A 117 -20.93 -10.09 10.74
C LYS A 117 -20.86 -9.75 12.25
N ASP A 118 -19.80 -10.02 13.01
CA ASP A 118 -19.93 -9.94 14.50
C ASP A 118 -19.00 -8.96 15.24
N SER A 119 -18.34 -8.01 14.57
CA SER A 119 -17.36 -7.12 15.23
C SER A 119 -17.83 -5.69 15.53
N GLY A 120 -19.06 -5.31 15.18
CA GLY A 120 -19.60 -3.96 15.45
C GLY A 120 -18.95 -2.82 14.67
N PHE A 121 -17.99 -3.09 13.77
CA PHE A 121 -17.46 -2.13 12.82
C PHE A 121 -18.30 -2.11 11.54
N GLU A 122 -18.54 -0.94 10.96
CA GLU A 122 -19.22 -0.82 9.67
C GLU A 122 -18.61 -1.79 8.65
N PHE A 123 -19.47 -2.60 8.03
CA PHE A 123 -19.10 -3.60 7.03
C PHE A 123 -18.25 -2.94 5.95
N PHE A 124 -17.10 -3.53 5.63
CA PHE A 124 -16.27 -3.07 4.52
C PHE A 124 -17.02 -3.31 3.20
N LYS A 125 -17.71 -2.28 2.71
CA LYS A 125 -18.53 -2.38 1.51
C LYS A 125 -17.70 -2.11 0.26
N SER A 126 -17.96 -2.87 -0.78
CA SER A 126 -17.30 -2.75 -2.09
C SER A 126 -18.36 -2.83 -3.19
N PRO A 127 -18.29 -1.98 -4.24
CA PRO A 127 -19.19 -2.03 -5.39
C PRO A 127 -19.08 -3.34 -6.18
N TYR A 128 -18.01 -4.12 -5.97
CA TYR A 128 -17.83 -5.40 -6.63
C TYR A 128 -18.59 -6.56 -5.97
N ILE A 129 -19.03 -6.37 -4.73
CA ILE A 129 -19.68 -7.41 -3.92
C ILE A 129 -21.07 -6.97 -3.46
N HIS A 130 -21.24 -5.70 -3.06
CA HIS A 130 -22.42 -5.19 -2.39
C HIS A 130 -23.28 -4.37 -3.35
N ASP A 131 -24.54 -4.78 -3.51
CA ASP A 131 -25.47 -4.21 -4.50
C ASP A 131 -25.74 -2.71 -4.30
N GLU A 132 -25.76 -2.25 -3.05
CA GLU A 132 -26.00 -0.84 -2.69
C GLU A 132 -24.94 0.14 -3.22
N LEU A 133 -23.76 -0.36 -3.62
CA LEU A 133 -22.69 0.45 -4.20
C LEU A 133 -22.51 0.20 -5.71
N LYS A 134 -23.24 -0.75 -6.31
CA LYS A 134 -23.14 -1.04 -7.75
C LYS A 134 -23.72 0.10 -8.57
N GLY A 135 -23.04 0.43 -9.68
CA GLY A 135 -23.53 1.42 -10.65
C GLY A 135 -23.53 2.87 -10.15
N LEU A 136 -22.85 3.17 -9.04
CA LEU A 136 -22.69 4.55 -8.60
C LEU A 136 -21.91 5.36 -9.63
N ASN A 137 -22.45 6.53 -9.98
CA ASN A 137 -21.74 7.49 -10.82
C ASN A 137 -20.57 8.08 -10.03
N ARG A 138 -19.39 8.15 -10.67
CA ARG A 138 -18.20 8.74 -10.07
C ARG A 138 -18.17 10.23 -10.35
N THR A 139 -18.71 11.02 -9.42
CA THR A 139 -18.88 12.48 -9.56
C THR A 139 -17.77 13.27 -8.89
N ASN A 140 -17.17 12.74 -7.83
CA ASN A 140 -16.07 13.44 -7.14
C ASN A 140 -14.78 13.20 -7.93
N LEU A 141 -14.04 14.27 -8.22
CA LEU A 141 -12.75 14.14 -8.91
C LEU A 141 -11.76 13.41 -8.00
N LEU A 142 -11.59 13.88 -6.76
CA LEU A 142 -10.65 13.31 -5.82
C LEU A 142 -11.28 13.16 -4.42
N TYR A 143 -10.97 12.07 -3.75
CA TYR A 143 -11.40 11.81 -2.37
C TYR A 143 -10.23 11.47 -1.45
N TYR A 144 -10.27 12.02 -0.24
CA TYR A 144 -9.40 11.68 0.87
C TYR A 144 -10.21 11.65 2.16
N SER A 145 -9.90 10.68 3.02
CA SER A 145 -10.40 10.64 4.39
C SER A 145 -9.37 9.98 5.32
N GLY A 146 -9.17 10.59 6.48
CA GLY A 146 -8.25 10.14 7.49
C GLY A 146 -7.80 11.23 8.45
N LYS A 147 -7.45 10.84 9.67
CA LYS A 147 -6.77 11.72 10.64
C LYS A 147 -5.55 12.40 10.01
N ILE A 148 -5.48 13.72 10.10
CA ILE A 148 -4.39 14.53 9.54
C ILE A 148 -3.40 14.98 10.63
N ASP A 149 -3.75 14.89 11.92
CA ASP A 149 -2.93 15.37 13.05
C ASP A 149 -2.51 16.83 12.87
N LEU A 150 -3.48 17.73 12.76
CA LEU A 150 -3.22 19.17 12.72
C LEU A 150 -2.92 19.66 14.14
N HIS A 151 -1.67 20.02 14.42
CA HIS A 151 -1.22 20.53 15.73
C HIS A 151 -1.70 21.97 16.01
N LYS A 152 -2.78 22.43 15.35
CA LYS A 152 -3.22 23.83 15.33
C LYS A 152 -3.53 24.44 16.71
N ASP A 153 -3.84 23.59 17.68
CA ASP A 153 -4.19 23.98 19.05
C ASP A 153 -3.00 23.82 20.03
N GLU A 154 -1.82 23.41 19.56
CA GLU A 154 -0.62 23.32 20.39
C GLU A 154 0.00 24.71 20.62
N PRO A 155 0.53 25.01 21.84
CA PRO A 155 1.11 26.32 22.17
C PRO A 155 2.19 26.79 21.19
N ASP A 156 3.00 25.85 20.69
CA ASP A 156 4.13 26.12 19.81
C ASP A 156 3.74 26.14 18.32
N ALA A 157 2.48 25.90 17.96
CA ALA A 157 2.05 25.74 16.57
C ALA A 157 2.28 27.00 15.70
N LYS A 158 2.21 28.19 16.32
CA LYS A 158 2.50 29.47 15.65
C LYS A 158 3.98 29.60 15.27
N ASP A 159 4.87 29.12 16.15
CA ASP A 159 6.32 29.21 15.96
C ASP A 159 6.87 28.01 15.17
N ARG A 160 6.10 26.92 15.09
CA ARG A 160 6.44 25.68 14.39
C ARG A 160 5.26 25.20 13.52
N PRO A 161 4.92 25.92 12.44
CA PRO A 161 3.75 25.61 11.60
C PRO A 161 3.81 24.24 10.90
N TRP A 162 4.96 23.56 10.96
CA TRP A 162 5.21 22.24 10.36
C TRP A 162 5.49 21.14 11.40
N SER A 163 5.29 21.40 12.69
CA SER A 163 5.47 20.39 13.75
C SER A 163 4.58 19.15 13.53
N ASP A 164 3.43 19.34 12.88
CA ASP A 164 2.49 18.28 12.53
C ASP A 164 2.96 17.36 11.40
N ALA A 165 3.92 17.80 10.58
CA ALA A 165 4.42 17.04 9.44
C ALA A 165 5.17 15.75 9.85
N HIS A 166 5.44 15.53 11.14
CA HIS A 166 5.96 14.25 11.63
C HIS A 166 4.98 13.10 11.38
N TYR A 167 3.68 13.32 11.58
CA TYR A 167 2.68 12.30 11.27
C TYR A 167 2.50 12.18 9.76
N SER A 168 2.39 10.94 9.26
CA SER A 168 2.25 10.63 7.82
C SER A 168 3.35 11.19 6.90
N PHE A 169 4.50 11.56 7.48
CA PHE A 169 5.60 12.20 6.76
C PHE A 169 5.16 13.48 6.02
N GLY A 170 4.18 14.21 6.56
CA GLY A 170 3.70 15.47 5.98
C GLY A 170 2.73 15.32 4.81
N ALA A 171 2.52 14.11 4.29
CA ALA A 171 1.72 13.89 3.08
C ALA A 171 0.25 14.29 3.27
N ARG A 172 -0.35 13.96 4.42
CA ARG A 172 -1.77 14.27 4.70
C ARG A 172 -1.99 15.75 4.97
N GLN A 173 -1.08 16.36 5.72
CA GLN A 173 -1.11 17.78 6.03
C GLN A 173 -0.96 18.58 4.74
N THR A 174 -0.08 18.14 3.83
CA THR A 174 0.10 18.74 2.50
C THR A 174 -1.19 18.67 1.69
N VAL A 175 -1.80 17.48 1.56
CA VAL A 175 -3.06 17.30 0.81
C VAL A 175 -4.18 18.15 1.41
N TYR A 176 -4.33 18.15 2.73
CA TYR A 176 -5.35 18.93 3.41
C TYR A 176 -5.15 20.44 3.22
N ARG A 177 -3.95 20.96 3.51
CA ARG A 177 -3.65 22.40 3.42
C ARG A 177 -3.81 22.94 1.99
N MET A 178 -3.55 22.12 0.98
CA MET A 178 -3.68 22.52 -0.43
C MET A 178 -5.11 22.39 -0.97
N PHE A 179 -5.87 21.37 -0.54
CA PHE A 179 -7.05 20.94 -1.28
C PHE A 179 -8.32 20.76 -0.43
N ALA A 180 -8.33 21.15 0.85
CA ALA A 180 -9.53 21.05 1.69
C ALA A 180 -10.76 21.79 1.10
N GLU A 181 -10.53 22.87 0.36
CA GLU A 181 -11.56 23.70 -0.25
C GLU A 181 -11.51 23.68 -1.79
N ALA A 182 -10.76 22.75 -2.39
CA ALA A 182 -10.62 22.68 -3.83
C ALA A 182 -11.88 22.10 -4.50
N GLU A 183 -12.31 22.69 -5.61
CA GLU A 183 -13.49 22.24 -6.35
C GLU A 183 -13.31 20.81 -6.87
N GLY A 184 -14.29 19.95 -6.62
CA GLY A 184 -14.27 18.54 -7.00
C GLY A 184 -13.43 17.63 -6.08
N PHE A 185 -12.77 18.19 -5.06
CA PHE A 185 -12.00 17.46 -4.07
C PHE A 185 -12.84 17.32 -2.80
N VAL A 186 -12.95 16.09 -2.29
CA VAL A 186 -13.65 15.75 -1.06
C VAL A 186 -12.61 15.30 -0.04
N VAL A 187 -12.35 16.14 0.97
CA VAL A 187 -11.26 15.91 1.94
C VAL A 187 -11.84 15.92 3.36
N HIS A 188 -11.89 14.75 3.99
CA HIS A 188 -12.32 14.57 5.38
C HIS A 188 -11.14 14.38 6.33
N THR A 189 -11.26 14.93 7.54
CA THR A 189 -10.26 14.81 8.62
C THR A 189 -10.51 13.62 9.55
N THR A 190 -11.66 12.95 9.43
CA THR A 190 -12.03 11.76 10.22
C THR A 190 -11.58 10.48 9.53
N HIS A 191 -11.43 9.38 10.27
CA HIS A 191 -11.01 8.08 9.70
C HIS A 191 -12.09 7.41 8.86
N THR A 192 -13.33 7.45 9.35
CA THR A 192 -14.54 6.93 8.72
C THR A 192 -15.68 7.92 9.00
N HIS A 193 -16.77 7.78 8.26
CA HIS A 193 -18.01 8.55 8.42
C HIS A 193 -19.14 7.79 7.72
N ASP A 194 -20.39 8.17 7.96
CA ASP A 194 -21.59 7.43 7.54
C ASP A 194 -21.66 7.14 6.02
N THR A 195 -21.07 8.02 5.21
CA THR A 195 -21.02 7.89 3.74
C THR A 195 -19.68 7.39 3.20
N TYR A 196 -18.73 6.99 4.06
CA TYR A 196 -17.34 6.68 3.69
C TYR A 196 -17.21 5.74 2.49
N TRP A 197 -17.93 4.62 2.51
CA TRP A 197 -17.89 3.64 1.42
C TRP A 197 -18.54 4.13 0.13
N ARG A 198 -19.61 4.92 0.27
CA ARG A 198 -20.30 5.52 -0.87
C ARG A 198 -19.41 6.56 -1.53
N ASP A 199 -18.77 7.43 -0.76
CA ASP A 199 -17.93 8.51 -1.27
C ASP A 199 -16.66 7.97 -1.93
N LEU A 200 -16.03 6.93 -1.37
CA LEU A 200 -14.96 6.20 -2.06
C LEU A 200 -15.43 5.60 -3.39
N SER A 201 -16.65 5.06 -3.44
CA SER A 201 -17.19 4.40 -4.65
C SER A 201 -17.73 5.38 -5.69
N SER A 202 -18.06 6.62 -5.29
CA SER A 202 -18.48 7.72 -6.17
C SER A 202 -17.34 8.68 -6.53
N SER A 203 -16.09 8.32 -6.22
CA SER A 203 -14.91 9.13 -6.56
C SER A 203 -14.11 8.51 -7.70
N ILE A 204 -13.54 9.36 -8.56
CA ILE A 204 -12.68 8.93 -9.66
C ILE A 204 -11.31 8.53 -9.10
N PHE A 205 -10.70 9.43 -8.33
CA PHE A 205 -9.40 9.25 -7.71
C PHE A 205 -9.49 9.24 -6.19
N CYS A 206 -8.67 8.40 -5.53
CA CYS A 206 -8.63 8.32 -4.08
C CYS A 206 -7.19 8.41 -3.59
N VAL A 207 -6.93 9.37 -2.69
CA VAL A 207 -5.58 9.62 -2.21
C VAL A 207 -5.15 8.54 -1.23
N ALA A 208 -4.07 7.86 -1.58
CA ALA A 208 -3.37 6.88 -0.77
C ALA A 208 -2.07 7.48 -0.21
N THR A 209 -2.21 8.49 0.66
CA THR A 209 -1.10 9.07 1.43
C THR A 209 -0.56 8.11 2.48
N ALA A 210 0.68 8.32 2.90
CA ALA A 210 1.29 7.60 4.02
C ALA A 210 0.56 7.88 5.35
N GLY A 211 0.97 7.18 6.41
CA GLY A 211 0.34 7.24 7.74
C GLY A 211 -0.89 6.31 7.87
N TRP A 212 -1.35 6.17 9.12
CA TRP A 212 -2.41 5.27 9.62
C TRP A 212 -2.35 3.81 9.13
N GLY A 213 -2.20 2.90 10.10
CA GLY A 213 -2.95 1.64 10.14
C GLY A 213 -2.76 0.75 8.92
N TRP A 214 -1.57 0.20 8.80
CA TRP A 214 -1.23 -0.87 7.87
C TRP A 214 -1.29 -0.54 6.37
N GLY A 215 -1.12 0.72 5.97
CA GLY A 215 -1.05 1.09 4.55
C GLY A 215 -2.35 0.89 3.77
N GLY A 216 -3.49 0.68 4.45
CA GLY A 216 -4.73 0.19 3.83
C GLY A 216 -5.45 1.12 2.86
N ARG A 217 -4.93 2.32 2.55
CA ARG A 217 -5.59 3.28 1.63
C ARG A 217 -5.54 2.85 0.18
N MET A 218 -4.41 2.29 -0.25
CA MET A 218 -4.26 1.75 -1.60
C MET A 218 -5.30 0.65 -1.84
N LYS A 219 -5.36 -0.36 -0.96
CA LYS A 219 -6.39 -1.40 -0.96
C LYS A 219 -7.79 -0.83 -0.91
N THR A 220 -8.03 0.14 -0.03
CA THR A 220 -9.35 0.74 0.14
C THR A 220 -9.82 1.39 -1.16
N ALA A 221 -8.96 2.15 -1.85
CA ALA A 221 -9.25 2.74 -3.14
C ALA A 221 -9.52 1.68 -4.21
N VAL A 222 -8.59 0.73 -4.38
CA VAL A 222 -8.67 -0.35 -5.38
C VAL A 222 -9.95 -1.16 -5.22
N THR A 223 -10.31 -1.54 -4.00
CA THR A 223 -11.50 -2.34 -3.71
C THR A 223 -12.82 -1.57 -3.84
N ARG A 224 -12.79 -0.26 -4.11
CA ARG A 224 -13.95 0.58 -4.47
C ARG A 224 -13.95 1.02 -5.92
N GLY A 225 -13.02 0.52 -6.74
CA GLY A 225 -12.83 0.97 -8.12
C GLY A 225 -12.42 2.43 -8.23
N CYS A 226 -11.96 3.03 -7.13
CA CYS A 226 -11.41 4.37 -7.12
C CYS A 226 -9.92 4.29 -7.46
N ILE A 227 -9.45 5.08 -8.42
CA ILE A 227 -8.05 5.02 -8.86
C ILE A 227 -7.16 5.54 -7.74
N PRO A 228 -6.30 4.71 -7.12
CA PRO A 228 -5.39 5.16 -6.07
C PRO A 228 -4.38 6.18 -6.60
N VAL A 229 -4.28 7.31 -5.89
CA VAL A 229 -3.22 8.32 -6.04
C VAL A 229 -2.25 8.17 -4.86
N ILE A 230 -1.17 7.44 -5.09
CA ILE A 230 -0.17 7.08 -4.10
C ILE A 230 0.76 8.26 -3.84
N ILE A 231 0.74 8.77 -2.59
CA ILE A 231 1.64 9.83 -2.10
C ILE A 231 2.37 9.29 -0.87
N GLN A 232 3.36 8.43 -1.13
CA GLN A 232 4.11 7.69 -0.09
C GLN A 232 5.59 7.60 -0.47
N ASP A 233 6.32 8.68 -0.25
CA ASP A 233 7.74 8.76 -0.63
C ASP A 233 8.61 7.81 0.20
N GLY A 234 9.48 7.08 -0.50
CA GLY A 234 10.33 6.05 0.12
C GLY A 234 9.57 4.85 0.70
N ILE A 235 8.31 4.62 0.31
CA ILE A 235 7.49 3.48 0.77
C ILE A 235 6.91 2.76 -0.45
N LYS A 236 7.18 1.46 -0.57
CA LYS A 236 6.48 0.56 -1.50
C LYS A 236 5.10 0.22 -0.95
N VAL A 237 4.08 0.34 -1.80
CA VAL A 237 2.71 -0.11 -1.47
C VAL A 237 2.54 -1.59 -1.80
N GLU A 238 1.41 -2.16 -1.44
CA GLU A 238 1.10 -3.55 -1.67
C GLU A 238 1.25 -3.98 -3.13
N PHE A 239 1.96 -5.09 -3.31
CA PHE A 239 2.28 -5.71 -4.59
C PHE A 239 2.91 -4.79 -5.63
N GLU A 240 3.53 -3.67 -5.23
CA GLU A 240 4.15 -2.72 -6.16
C GLU A 240 5.29 -3.33 -6.99
N GLU A 241 5.98 -4.35 -6.46
CA GLU A 241 7.01 -5.09 -7.18
C GLU A 241 6.46 -6.24 -8.04
N GLN A 242 5.24 -6.71 -7.75
CA GLN A 242 4.65 -7.90 -8.37
C GLN A 242 3.62 -7.57 -9.45
N LEU A 243 2.88 -6.47 -9.31
CA LEU A 243 1.78 -6.09 -10.21
C LEU A 243 2.11 -4.81 -10.99
N PRO A 244 1.62 -4.66 -12.23
CA PRO A 244 1.83 -3.44 -13.01
C PRO A 244 0.91 -2.32 -12.51
N LEU A 245 1.19 -1.76 -11.33
CA LEU A 245 0.32 -0.77 -10.68
C LEU A 245 0.01 0.43 -11.56
N LYS A 246 0.93 0.82 -12.47
CA LYS A 246 0.73 1.92 -13.43
C LYS A 246 -0.52 1.77 -14.30
N ASP A 247 -1.06 0.55 -14.42
CA ASP A 247 -2.25 0.26 -15.21
C ASP A 247 -3.54 0.68 -14.47
N TYR A 248 -3.47 0.90 -13.14
CA TYR A 248 -4.64 1.24 -12.31
C TYR A 248 -4.34 2.14 -11.10
N ALA A 249 -3.13 2.69 -10.99
CA ALA A 249 -2.69 3.58 -9.92
C ALA A 249 -1.79 4.70 -10.47
N ILE A 250 -1.78 5.83 -9.76
CA ILE A 250 -0.91 6.97 -10.05
C ILE A 250 -0.01 7.18 -8.84
N ARG A 251 1.30 7.23 -9.03
CA ARG A 251 2.23 7.63 -7.96
C ARG A 251 2.65 9.08 -8.19
N VAL A 252 2.43 9.92 -7.17
CA VAL A 252 2.78 11.33 -7.18
C VAL A 252 3.67 11.58 -5.96
N PRO A 253 4.92 12.02 -6.15
CA PRO A 253 5.76 12.35 -5.00
C PRO A 253 5.20 13.57 -4.27
N THR A 254 5.40 13.66 -2.96
CA THR A 254 4.78 14.71 -2.12
C THR A 254 5.10 16.11 -2.61
N TRP A 255 6.32 16.33 -3.11
CA TRP A 255 6.73 17.63 -3.66
C TRP A 255 5.96 18.05 -4.93
N MET A 256 5.36 17.10 -5.65
CA MET A 256 4.46 17.36 -6.80
C MET A 256 2.98 17.44 -6.40
N ALA A 257 2.63 17.36 -5.11
CA ALA A 257 1.23 17.39 -4.68
C ALA A 257 0.48 18.63 -5.19
N HIS A 258 1.14 19.78 -5.27
CA HIS A 258 0.57 21.03 -5.81
C HIS A 258 0.12 20.93 -7.28
N LYS A 259 0.60 19.93 -8.04
CA LYS A 259 0.20 19.65 -9.44
C LYS A 259 -0.94 18.64 -9.55
N LEU A 260 -1.49 18.15 -8.44
CA LEU A 260 -2.57 17.17 -8.47
C LEU A 260 -3.73 17.58 -9.40
N PRO A 261 -4.29 18.81 -9.35
CA PRO A 261 -5.37 19.20 -10.26
C PRO A 261 -5.00 19.02 -11.74
N ASP A 262 -3.82 19.49 -12.15
CA ASP A 262 -3.33 19.38 -13.54
C ASP A 262 -3.12 17.92 -13.94
N ILE A 263 -2.49 17.12 -13.06
CA ILE A 263 -2.22 15.70 -13.28
C ILE A 263 -3.54 14.95 -13.50
N LEU A 264 -4.49 15.08 -12.56
CA LEU A 264 -5.76 14.35 -12.60
C LEU A 264 -6.61 14.77 -13.81
N SER A 265 -6.66 16.08 -14.11
CA SER A 265 -7.32 16.60 -15.29
C SER A 265 -6.77 15.96 -16.58
N SER A 266 -5.45 15.84 -16.71
CA SER A 266 -4.83 15.16 -17.85
C SER A 266 -5.26 13.69 -18.00
N TYR A 267 -5.41 12.95 -16.90
CA TYR A 267 -5.89 11.56 -16.94
C TYR A 267 -7.37 11.47 -17.36
N VAL A 268 -8.19 12.42 -16.92
CA VAL A 268 -9.60 12.54 -17.33
C VAL A 268 -9.70 12.85 -18.82
N THR A 269 -9.06 13.94 -19.28
CA THR A 269 -9.15 14.40 -20.67
C THR A 269 -8.56 13.41 -21.67
N SER A 270 -7.54 12.63 -21.28
CA SER A 270 -6.92 11.63 -22.15
C SER A 270 -7.69 10.30 -22.24
N GLY A 271 -8.80 10.13 -21.50
CA GLY A 271 -9.55 8.88 -21.44
C GLY A 271 -8.81 7.74 -20.73
N LYS A 272 -7.72 8.04 -20.01
CA LYS A 272 -6.98 7.03 -19.22
C LYS A 272 -7.79 6.55 -18.03
N VAL A 273 -8.64 7.40 -17.45
CA VAL A 273 -9.51 7.04 -16.32
C VAL A 273 -10.36 5.82 -16.61
N GLU A 274 -11.05 5.78 -17.76
CA GLU A 274 -11.91 4.67 -18.15
C GLU A 274 -11.12 3.36 -18.25
N LYS A 275 -9.92 3.41 -18.83
CA LYS A 275 -9.02 2.25 -18.94
C LYS A 275 -8.60 1.75 -17.56
N MET A 276 -8.18 2.66 -16.67
CA MET A 276 -7.75 2.31 -15.31
C MET A 276 -8.90 1.73 -14.48
N GLN A 277 -10.11 2.28 -14.59
CA GLN A 277 -11.29 1.75 -13.90
C GLN A 277 -11.71 0.37 -14.44
N LYS A 278 -11.62 0.14 -15.75
CA LYS A 278 -11.83 -1.19 -16.34
C LYS A 278 -10.81 -2.20 -15.81
N VAL A 279 -9.55 -1.81 -15.65
CA VAL A 279 -8.52 -2.66 -15.01
C VAL A 279 -8.90 -2.98 -13.57
N LEU A 280 -9.42 -2.00 -12.82
CA LEU A 280 -9.82 -2.20 -11.42
C LEU A 280 -10.89 -3.29 -11.26
N ASP A 281 -11.77 -3.51 -12.26
CA ASP A 281 -12.80 -4.58 -12.24
C ASP A 281 -12.22 -5.99 -12.04
N CYS A 282 -10.98 -6.21 -12.50
CA CYS A 282 -10.21 -7.43 -12.21
C CYS A 282 -9.27 -7.23 -11.02
N ALA A 283 -8.51 -6.13 -11.01
CA ALA A 283 -7.36 -5.93 -10.12
C ALA A 283 -7.73 -5.99 -8.64
N TRP A 284 -8.93 -5.55 -8.25
CA TRP A 284 -9.33 -5.57 -6.85
C TRP A 284 -9.27 -6.96 -6.21
N ARG A 285 -9.48 -8.01 -7.00
CA ARG A 285 -9.39 -9.40 -6.52
C ARG A 285 -7.97 -9.75 -6.11
N LEU A 286 -6.96 -9.23 -6.82
CA LEU A 286 -5.54 -9.41 -6.48
C LEU A 286 -5.17 -8.70 -5.18
N HIS A 287 -5.96 -7.72 -4.74
CA HIS A 287 -5.76 -6.98 -3.48
C HIS A 287 -6.65 -7.47 -2.32
N TRP A 288 -7.43 -8.52 -2.58
CA TRP A 288 -8.40 -9.11 -1.66
C TRP A 288 -7.96 -10.54 -1.31
N TRP A 289 -7.90 -10.87 -0.01
CA TRP A 289 -7.45 -12.18 0.45
C TRP A 289 -8.58 -13.21 0.45
N ARG A 290 -9.77 -12.80 0.87
CA ARG A 290 -10.84 -13.71 1.24
C ARG A 290 -11.56 -14.29 0.03
N ARG A 291 -11.70 -15.62 0.02
CA ARG A 291 -12.51 -16.37 -0.94
C ARG A 291 -14.01 -16.06 -0.80
N PRO A 292 -14.83 -16.27 -1.85
CA PRO A 292 -14.48 -16.83 -3.15
C PRO A 292 -13.83 -15.83 -4.12
N TYR A 293 -13.86 -14.53 -3.79
CA TYR A 293 -13.45 -13.47 -4.71
C TYR A 293 -11.95 -13.20 -4.73
N GLY A 294 -11.30 -13.30 -3.58
CA GLY A 294 -9.90 -12.92 -3.38
C GLY A 294 -8.89 -13.78 -4.13
N ARG A 295 -7.80 -13.14 -4.52
CA ARG A 295 -6.65 -13.67 -5.26
C ARG A 295 -5.29 -13.16 -4.75
N ALA A 296 -5.25 -12.42 -3.65
CA ALA A 296 -3.99 -11.93 -3.08
C ALA A 296 -3.03 -13.07 -2.68
N PHE A 297 -3.57 -14.21 -2.22
CA PHE A 297 -2.79 -15.41 -1.92
C PHE A 297 -2.02 -15.90 -3.15
N GLU A 298 -2.68 -15.97 -4.30
CA GLU A 298 -2.05 -16.37 -5.55
C GLU A 298 -0.91 -15.43 -5.96
N VAL A 299 -1.04 -14.12 -5.77
CA VAL A 299 0.05 -13.18 -6.07
C VAL A 299 1.30 -13.54 -5.26
N VAL A 300 1.14 -13.82 -3.96
CA VAL A 300 2.24 -14.28 -3.09
C VAL A 300 2.81 -15.61 -3.57
N MET A 301 1.95 -16.61 -3.85
CA MET A 301 2.41 -17.92 -4.29
C MET A 301 3.15 -17.88 -5.63
N CYS A 302 2.70 -17.03 -6.54
CA CYS A 302 3.36 -16.77 -7.81
C CYS A 302 4.73 -16.12 -7.58
N GLU A 303 4.82 -15.13 -6.69
CA GLU A 303 6.10 -14.52 -6.30
C GLU A 303 7.09 -15.54 -5.70
N LEU A 304 6.63 -16.37 -4.77
CA LEU A 304 7.45 -17.41 -4.15
C LEU A 304 7.91 -18.46 -5.17
N LYS A 305 7.04 -18.90 -6.08
CA LYS A 305 7.40 -19.87 -7.12
C LYS A 305 8.42 -19.28 -8.10
N ARG A 306 8.24 -18.03 -8.56
CA ARG A 306 9.23 -17.34 -9.41
C ARG A 306 10.61 -17.34 -8.78
N ARG A 307 10.69 -16.99 -7.48
CA ARG A 307 11.95 -16.99 -6.72
C ARG A 307 12.54 -18.40 -6.60
N LYS A 308 11.72 -19.40 -6.29
CA LYS A 308 12.15 -20.81 -6.22
C LYS A 308 12.74 -21.31 -7.54
N LEU A 309 12.22 -20.83 -8.67
CA LEU A 309 12.70 -21.18 -10.01
C LEU A 309 13.87 -20.30 -10.49
N GLY A 310 14.33 -19.33 -9.70
CA GLY A 310 15.42 -18.42 -10.08
C GLY A 310 15.08 -17.48 -11.24
N LEU A 311 13.79 -17.25 -11.50
CA LEU A 311 13.32 -16.42 -12.61
C LEU A 311 13.45 -14.93 -12.27
N GLY A 312 13.83 -14.10 -13.25
CA GLY A 312 13.95 -12.64 -13.10
C GLY A 312 12.61 -11.93 -12.84
N ALA A 313 12.65 -10.64 -12.52
CA ALA A 313 11.45 -9.81 -12.44
C ALA A 313 10.73 -9.75 -13.81
N GLY A 314 9.40 -9.58 -13.83
CA GLY A 314 8.61 -9.48 -15.06
C GLY A 314 8.08 -10.80 -15.64
N HIS A 315 8.32 -11.94 -14.97
CA HIS A 315 7.68 -13.22 -15.32
C HIS A 315 6.20 -13.32 -14.89
N PHE A 316 5.71 -12.37 -14.09
CA PHE A 316 4.28 -12.19 -13.85
C PHE A 316 3.68 -11.37 -14.98
N ARG A 317 2.70 -11.95 -15.67
CA ARG A 317 1.90 -11.21 -16.65
C ARG A 317 0.46 -11.18 -16.15
N VAL A 318 -0.14 -10.00 -16.16
CA VAL A 318 -1.57 -9.87 -15.94
C VAL A 318 -2.21 -9.51 -17.26
N ASP A 319 -3.22 -10.30 -17.65
CA ASP A 319 -4.09 -9.99 -18.78
C ASP A 319 -5.38 -9.39 -18.23
N TRP A 320 -5.51 -8.06 -18.32
CA TRP A 320 -6.65 -7.34 -17.78
C TRP A 320 -7.92 -7.53 -18.59
N GLU A 321 -7.81 -7.83 -19.89
CA GLU A 321 -8.98 -8.07 -20.75
C GLU A 321 -9.62 -9.43 -20.42
N LEU A 322 -8.79 -10.45 -20.20
CA LEU A 322 -9.26 -11.78 -19.81
C LEU A 322 -9.42 -11.96 -18.29
N CYS A 323 -9.04 -10.96 -17.50
CA CYS A 323 -8.87 -11.07 -16.05
C CYS A 323 -8.06 -12.32 -15.63
N GLN A 324 -6.86 -12.49 -16.19
CA GLN A 324 -5.98 -13.64 -15.95
C GLN A 324 -4.65 -13.23 -15.32
N LEU A 325 -4.23 -13.97 -14.30
CA LEU A 325 -2.89 -13.88 -13.72
C LEU A 325 -2.03 -15.05 -14.22
N HIS A 326 -0.95 -14.73 -14.93
CA HIS A 326 0.03 -15.70 -15.41
C HIS A 326 1.28 -15.65 -14.53
N CYS A 327 1.67 -16.80 -13.99
CA CYS A 327 2.76 -16.90 -13.03
C CYS A 327 4.06 -17.49 -13.61
N GLY A 328 4.25 -17.31 -14.93
CA GLY A 328 5.35 -17.86 -15.72
C GLY A 328 4.93 -19.02 -16.62
N ALA A 329 5.80 -19.42 -17.55
CA ALA A 329 5.54 -20.48 -18.54
C ALA A 329 5.29 -21.85 -17.90
N ASP A 330 5.87 -22.10 -16.71
CA ASP A 330 5.73 -23.34 -15.95
C ASP A 330 4.44 -23.42 -15.12
N PHE A 331 3.49 -22.50 -15.33
CA PHE A 331 2.11 -22.65 -14.86
C PHE A 331 1.27 -23.09 -16.07
N GLU A 332 0.93 -24.37 -16.13
CA GLU A 332 0.20 -24.99 -17.25
C GLU A 332 -1.10 -24.24 -17.61
N LYS A 333 -1.70 -23.51 -16.67
CA LYS A 333 -2.87 -22.65 -16.90
C LYS A 333 -2.80 -21.33 -16.13
N PRO A 334 -3.28 -20.21 -16.72
CA PRO A 334 -3.44 -18.95 -16.00
C PRO A 334 -4.51 -19.06 -14.92
N ILE A 335 -4.33 -18.28 -13.85
CA ILE A 335 -5.32 -18.15 -12.77
C ILE A 335 -6.43 -17.21 -13.27
N GLN A 336 -7.64 -17.75 -13.39
CA GLN A 336 -8.82 -16.95 -13.72
C GLN A 336 -9.27 -16.17 -12.48
N MET A 337 -9.19 -14.84 -12.54
CA MET A 337 -9.55 -14.01 -11.39
C MET A 337 -11.06 -13.99 -11.15
N LYS A 338 -11.88 -14.05 -12.21
CA LYS A 338 -13.34 -13.96 -12.12
C LYS A 338 -14.03 -15.27 -11.71
N GLU A 339 -13.37 -16.42 -11.83
CA GLU A 339 -13.94 -17.69 -11.39
C GLU A 339 -14.14 -17.69 -9.87
N THR A 340 -15.20 -18.29 -9.36
CA THR A 340 -15.39 -18.48 -7.93
C THR A 340 -14.81 -19.83 -7.53
N TYR A 341 -13.82 -19.84 -6.63
CA TYR A 341 -13.41 -21.09 -5.99
C TYR A 341 -14.53 -21.53 -5.04
N ASN A 342 -15.27 -22.58 -5.43
CA ASN A 342 -16.28 -23.18 -4.56
C ASN A 342 -15.74 -24.30 -3.66
N ASN A 343 -14.46 -24.67 -3.78
CA ASN A 343 -13.87 -25.76 -3.00
C ASN A 343 -12.45 -25.39 -2.57
N VAL A 344 -12.28 -25.02 -1.30
CA VAL A 344 -11.39 -25.66 -0.29
C VAL A 344 -11.90 -25.24 1.09
#